data_AF-A0A5M8PXP1-F1
#
_entry.id   AF-A0A5M8PXP1-F1
#
_cell.length_a   1.000
_cell.length_b   1.000
_cell.length_c   1.000
_cell.angle_alpha   90.00
_cell.angle_beta   90.00
_cell.angle_gamma   90.00
#
_symmetry.space_group_name_H-M   'P 1'
#
loop_
_entity.id
_entity.type
_entity.pdbx_description
1 polymer ?
#
loop_
_entity_poly.entity_id
_entity_poly.type
_entity_poly.pdbx_seq_one_letter_code
_entity_poly.pdbx_strand_id
1 'polypeptide(L)'
;MSNLLVLLLAQLVALSLASLAKPSRIAARSPLCANLPHAAAGAIPYRRDPHLNPAAPPSAPLDPRATSIVWCLENTTIYIILDMDVLPVGTTLGPTIQAALENATTTLLHRVETQGDGVVTSWVFRWPPSSDPSPHSLVLVGRTANTHERQLTWSALDGAFMAFWDYVQHEGVGFGQFGIYYEEWLVGRGALRQGRI
;
A
#
# COMPACT_ATOMS: atom_id res chain seq x y z
N MET A 1 32.02 -59.17 -15.34
CA MET A 1 30.92 -58.76 -14.44
C MET A 1 31.30 -57.70 -13.40
N SER A 2 32.60 -57.47 -13.10
CA SER A 2 33.03 -56.53 -12.06
C SER A 2 32.82 -55.03 -12.38
N ASN A 3 32.78 -54.62 -13.66
CA ASN A 3 32.68 -53.20 -14.04
C ASN A 3 31.25 -52.62 -13.97
N LEU A 4 30.21 -53.48 -13.94
CA LEU A 4 28.82 -53.02 -13.88
C LEU A 4 28.42 -52.59 -12.46
N LEU A 5 29.04 -53.18 -11.44
CA LEU A 5 28.76 -52.89 -10.03
C LEU A 5 29.28 -51.50 -9.62
N VAL A 6 30.42 -51.07 -10.18
CA VAL A 6 31.04 -49.76 -9.87
C VAL A 6 30.21 -48.60 -10.42
N LEU A 7 29.59 -48.78 -11.60
CA LEU A 7 28.70 -47.77 -12.20
C LEU A 7 27.40 -47.57 -11.42
N LEU A 8 26.85 -48.64 -10.81
CA LEU A 8 25.65 -48.55 -9.98
C LEU A 8 25.92 -47.85 -8.64
N LEU A 9 27.08 -48.08 -8.01
CA LEU A 9 27.44 -47.37 -6.77
C LEU A 9 27.66 -45.87 -6.99
N ALA A 10 28.22 -45.45 -8.13
CA ALA A 10 28.44 -44.04 -8.42
C ALA A 10 27.13 -43.24 -8.58
N GLN A 11 26.06 -43.86 -9.09
CA GLN A 11 24.75 -43.22 -9.23
C GLN A 11 24.02 -43.06 -7.89
N LEU A 12 24.22 -43.97 -6.94
CA LEU A 12 23.62 -43.90 -5.60
C LEU A 12 24.21 -42.77 -4.74
N VAL A 13 25.49 -42.41 -4.94
CA VAL A 13 26.11 -41.29 -4.22
C VAL A 13 25.59 -39.94 -4.72
N ALA A 14 25.28 -39.82 -6.02
CA ALA A 14 24.79 -38.57 -6.60
C ALA A 14 23.38 -38.16 -6.11
N LEU A 15 22.54 -39.12 -5.69
CA LEU A 15 21.21 -38.83 -5.12
C LEU A 15 21.21 -38.44 -3.63
N SER A 16 22.35 -38.56 -2.94
CA SER A 16 22.46 -38.23 -1.50
C SER A 16 22.79 -36.76 -1.20
N LEU A 17 23.03 -35.95 -2.22
CA LEU A 17 23.23 -34.49 -2.12
C LEU A 17 21.91 -33.72 -2.16
N ALA A 18 20.85 -34.28 -1.54
CA ALA A 18 19.67 -33.51 -1.20
C ALA A 18 20.11 -32.43 -0.18
N SER A 19 20.44 -31.25 -0.69
CA SER A 19 20.85 -30.12 0.12
C SER A 19 19.78 -29.86 1.17
N LEU A 20 20.22 -29.76 2.43
CA LEU A 20 19.36 -29.33 3.52
C LEU A 20 18.80 -27.97 3.12
N ALA A 21 17.54 -27.94 2.67
CA ALA A 21 16.90 -26.72 2.23
C ALA A 21 16.99 -25.72 3.38
N LYS A 22 17.81 -24.68 3.18
CA LYS A 22 17.99 -23.61 4.15
C LYS A 22 16.58 -23.09 4.43
N PRO A 23 16.04 -23.20 5.65
CA PRO A 23 14.69 -22.74 5.91
C PRO A 23 14.66 -21.27 5.51
N SER A 24 13.84 -20.96 4.51
CA SER A 24 13.59 -19.59 4.12
C SER A 24 12.96 -18.94 5.34
N ARG A 25 13.76 -18.16 6.07
CA ARG A 25 13.23 -17.24 7.09
C ARG A 25 12.56 -16.12 6.31
N ILE A 26 11.37 -16.40 5.78
CA ILE A 26 10.41 -15.36 5.45
C ILE A 26 10.14 -14.72 6.80
N ALA A 27 10.82 -13.61 7.08
CA ALA A 27 10.51 -12.80 8.24
C ALA A 27 9.00 -12.52 8.16
N ALA A 28 8.26 -12.93 9.19
CA ALA A 28 6.87 -12.55 9.33
C ALA A 28 6.84 -11.01 9.23
N ARG A 29 6.30 -10.49 8.13
CA ARG A 29 6.25 -9.06 7.92
C ARG A 29 5.34 -8.49 8.99
N SER A 30 5.84 -7.48 9.68
CA SER A 30 5.16 -6.90 10.82
C SER A 30 3.84 -6.28 10.36
N PRO A 31 2.75 -6.38 11.12
CA PRO A 31 1.52 -5.61 10.88
C PRO A 31 1.73 -4.10 11.16
N LEU A 32 2.99 -3.66 11.26
CA LEU A 32 3.38 -2.30 11.63
C LEU A 32 3.49 -1.44 10.37
N CYS A 33 3.09 -0.20 10.52
CA CYS A 33 3.22 0.82 9.49
C CYS A 33 4.71 1.13 9.24
N ALA A 34 5.09 1.34 7.98
CA ALA A 34 6.47 1.70 7.64
C ALA A 34 6.89 3.06 8.23
N ASN A 35 5.97 4.02 8.30
CA ASN A 35 6.21 5.35 8.87
C ASN A 35 5.96 5.44 10.38
N LEU A 36 5.30 4.44 10.98
CA LEU A 36 5.01 4.37 12.40
C LEU A 36 5.43 3.00 12.95
N PRO A 37 6.72 2.78 13.26
CA PRO A 37 7.25 1.45 13.61
C PRO A 37 6.71 0.89 14.94
N HIS A 38 5.92 1.67 15.68
CA HIS A 38 5.25 1.25 16.90
C HIS A 38 3.72 1.17 16.77
N ALA A 39 3.16 1.53 15.61
CA ALA A 39 1.73 1.47 15.35
C ALA A 39 1.41 0.27 14.46
N ALA A 40 0.49 -0.57 14.91
CA ALA A 40 -0.12 -1.57 14.04
C ALA A 40 -1.07 -0.88 13.06
N ALA A 41 -1.06 -1.30 11.80
CA ALA A 41 -1.97 -0.79 10.77
C ALA A 41 -3.42 -1.01 11.19
N GLY A 42 -4.24 0.04 11.11
CA GLY A 42 -5.64 0.02 11.50
C GLY A 42 -5.90 0.12 13.01
N ALA A 43 -4.86 0.08 13.85
CA ALA A 43 -5.03 0.26 15.29
C ALA A 43 -5.24 1.75 15.63
N ILE A 44 -6.24 2.03 16.47
CA ILE A 44 -6.38 3.35 17.07
C ILE A 44 -5.14 3.59 17.95
N PRO A 45 -4.36 4.67 17.74
CA PRO A 45 -3.28 5.00 18.66
C PRO A 45 -3.89 5.28 20.03
N TYR A 46 -3.71 4.35 20.96
CA TYR A 46 -4.22 4.43 22.33
C TYR A 46 -3.66 5.67 22.99
N ARG A 47 -4.44 6.75 23.03
CA ARG A 47 -3.93 8.04 23.47
C ARG A 47 -3.70 8.09 24.99
N ARG A 48 -4.31 7.21 25.81
CA ARG A 48 -4.23 7.25 27.29
C ARG A 48 -4.60 5.95 28.04
N ASP A 49 -4.16 4.76 27.61
CA ASP A 49 -4.29 3.59 28.50
C ASP A 49 -2.94 2.90 28.72
N PRO A 50 -2.22 3.23 29.80
CA PRO A 50 -0.97 2.55 30.16
C PRO A 50 -1.18 1.09 30.64
N HIS A 51 -2.42 0.59 30.71
CA HIS A 51 -2.74 -0.75 31.21
C HIS A 51 -3.27 -1.73 30.16
N LEU A 52 -3.52 -1.29 28.92
CA LEU A 52 -3.87 -2.20 27.83
C LEU A 52 -2.62 -2.82 27.23
N ASN A 53 -2.37 -4.04 27.67
CA ASN A 53 -1.32 -4.95 27.23
C ASN A 53 -1.08 -4.87 25.71
N PRO A 54 0.16 -4.69 25.23
CA PRO A 54 0.54 -4.80 23.81
C PRO A 54 0.43 -6.23 23.24
N ALA A 55 -0.34 -7.10 23.88
CA ALA A 55 -0.37 -8.54 23.65
C ALA A 55 -1.70 -9.04 23.04
N ALA A 56 -2.63 -8.16 22.66
CA ALA A 56 -3.75 -8.58 21.85
C ALA A 56 -3.19 -9.03 20.47
N PRO A 57 -3.28 -10.33 20.13
CA PRO A 57 -2.75 -10.80 18.86
C PRO A 57 -3.50 -10.10 17.72
N PRO A 58 -2.80 -9.62 16.68
CA PRO A 58 -3.43 -8.94 15.56
C PRO A 58 -4.55 -9.80 14.96
N SER A 59 -5.69 -9.17 14.69
CA SER A 59 -6.84 -9.75 14.00
C SER A 59 -6.43 -10.15 12.59
N ALA A 60 -6.04 -11.41 12.43
CA ALA A 60 -5.55 -12.06 11.21
C ALA A 60 -4.28 -11.42 10.57
N PRO A 61 -3.26 -12.22 10.20
CA PRO A 61 -2.15 -11.71 9.42
C PRO A 61 -2.66 -11.21 8.05
N LEU A 62 -2.29 -9.99 7.66
CA LEU A 62 -2.45 -9.55 6.27
C LEU A 62 -1.62 -10.48 5.36
N ASP A 63 -2.22 -10.93 4.25
CA ASP A 63 -1.52 -11.78 3.29
C ASP A 63 -0.22 -11.11 2.80
N PRO A 64 0.95 -11.76 2.95
CA PRO A 64 2.22 -11.17 2.59
C PRO A 64 2.34 -11.03 1.06
N ARG A 65 2.29 -9.80 0.55
CA ARG A 65 2.69 -9.47 -0.83
C ARG A 65 4.12 -8.96 -0.83
N ALA A 66 4.97 -9.53 -1.68
CA ALA A 66 6.42 -9.31 -1.62
C ALA A 66 6.88 -7.86 -1.89
N THR A 67 6.06 -7.02 -2.52
CA THR A 67 6.40 -5.65 -2.94
C THR A 67 5.58 -4.55 -2.26
N SER A 68 4.59 -4.90 -1.43
CA SER A 68 3.65 -3.89 -0.92
C SER A 68 4.14 -3.19 0.34
N ILE A 69 3.98 -1.87 0.40
CA ILE A 69 4.33 -1.02 1.54
C ILE A 69 3.05 -0.64 2.29
N VAL A 70 3.05 -0.81 3.61
CA VAL A 70 1.94 -0.37 4.48
C VAL A 70 2.29 0.99 5.05
N TRP A 71 1.48 2.00 4.76
CA TRP A 71 1.70 3.39 5.18
C TRP A 71 0.49 3.93 5.92
N CYS A 72 0.66 4.44 7.13
CA CYS A 72 -0.45 4.80 8.00
C CYS A 72 -0.59 6.31 8.14
N LEU A 73 -1.83 6.78 8.25
CA LEU A 73 -2.08 8.17 8.58
C LEU A 73 -2.06 8.34 10.11
N GLU A 74 -1.21 9.23 10.60
CA GLU A 74 -1.07 9.49 12.04
C GLU A 74 -2.40 9.84 12.71
N ASN A 75 -2.60 9.35 13.95
CA ASN A 75 -3.78 9.63 14.76
C ASN A 75 -5.12 9.17 14.15
N THR A 76 -5.09 8.26 13.16
CA THR A 76 -6.29 7.67 12.56
C THR A 76 -6.17 6.15 12.45
N THR A 77 -7.26 5.49 12.07
CA THR A 77 -7.28 4.06 11.69
C THR A 77 -7.12 3.85 10.19
N ILE A 78 -6.90 4.94 9.42
CA ILE A 78 -6.74 4.88 7.96
C ILE A 78 -5.29 4.54 7.63
N TYR A 79 -5.12 3.58 6.73
CA TYR A 79 -3.83 3.31 6.12
C TYR A 79 -4.00 2.90 4.67
N ILE A 80 -2.90 2.97 3.94
CA ILE A 80 -2.81 2.52 2.56
C ILE A 80 -1.82 1.37 2.44
N ILE A 81 -2.15 0.44 1.54
CA ILE A 81 -1.20 -0.56 1.07
C ILE A 81 -0.82 -0.19 -0.36
N LEU A 82 0.42 0.23 -0.54
CA LEU A 82 1.00 0.72 -1.78
C LEU A 82 1.72 -0.41 -2.52
N ASP A 83 1.57 -0.48 -3.82
CA ASP A 83 2.34 -1.32 -4.74
C ASP A 83 2.80 -0.41 -5.88
N MET A 84 4.03 0.07 -5.77
CA MET A 84 4.55 1.23 -6.50
C MET A 84 5.84 0.88 -7.26
N ASP A 85 5.89 1.29 -8.52
CA ASP A 85 7.10 1.38 -9.34
C ASP A 85 7.76 2.72 -9.06
N VAL A 86 8.72 2.72 -8.12
CA VAL A 86 9.47 3.93 -7.74
C VAL A 86 10.33 4.42 -8.91
N LEU A 87 10.21 5.70 -9.23
CA LEU A 87 10.98 6.34 -10.29
C LEU A 87 12.40 6.66 -9.81
N PRO A 88 13.39 6.70 -10.72
CA PRO A 88 14.75 7.10 -10.38
C PRO A 88 14.80 8.52 -9.79
N VAL A 89 15.69 8.72 -8.80
CA VAL A 89 15.98 10.04 -8.22
C VAL A 89 16.36 11.03 -9.34
N GLY A 90 15.80 12.24 -9.30
CA GLY A 90 16.03 13.28 -10.30
C GLY A 90 15.05 13.27 -11.48
N THR A 91 14.06 12.37 -11.48
CA THR A 91 12.92 12.45 -12.41
C THR A 91 12.17 13.78 -12.30
N THR A 92 11.86 14.39 -13.45
CA THR A 92 11.06 15.63 -13.54
C THR A 92 9.60 15.43 -13.14
N LEU A 93 9.14 14.16 -13.04
CA LEU A 93 7.78 13.83 -12.66
C LEU A 93 7.53 13.99 -11.16
N GLY A 94 8.57 14.01 -10.33
CA GLY A 94 8.40 14.03 -8.88
C GLY A 94 7.60 15.24 -8.36
N PRO A 95 8.01 16.48 -8.69
CA PRO A 95 7.25 17.67 -8.35
C PRO A 95 5.82 17.69 -8.93
N THR A 96 5.60 17.01 -10.06
CA THR A 96 4.30 16.95 -10.72
C THR A 96 3.35 15.98 -9.99
N ILE A 97 3.86 14.81 -9.56
CA ILE A 97 3.12 13.85 -8.74
C ILE A 97 2.77 14.47 -7.40
N GLN A 98 3.72 15.19 -6.79
CA GLN A 98 3.46 15.97 -5.60
C GLN A 98 2.32 16.97 -5.86
N ALA A 99 2.48 17.93 -6.78
CA ALA A 99 1.44 18.93 -7.03
C ALA A 99 0.04 18.31 -7.32
N ALA A 100 0.00 17.15 -7.99
CA ALA A 100 -1.25 16.42 -8.22
C ALA A 100 -1.90 15.90 -6.93
N LEU A 101 -1.12 15.32 -6.01
CA LEU A 101 -1.59 14.83 -4.71
C LEU A 101 -2.05 15.97 -3.81
N GLU A 102 -1.29 17.06 -3.72
CA GLU A 102 -1.65 18.26 -2.95
C GLU A 102 -2.92 18.93 -3.47
N ASN A 103 -3.08 19.01 -4.80
CA ASN A 103 -4.31 19.52 -5.39
C ASN A 103 -5.51 18.61 -5.10
N ALA A 104 -5.30 17.29 -5.11
CA ALA A 104 -6.35 16.33 -4.82
C ALA A 104 -6.82 16.40 -3.35
N THR A 105 -5.91 16.47 -2.37
CA THR A 105 -6.27 16.65 -0.96
C THR A 105 -6.99 17.98 -0.74
N THR A 106 -6.49 19.09 -1.31
CA THR A 106 -7.15 20.39 -1.24
C THR A 106 -8.58 20.34 -1.80
N THR A 107 -8.78 19.65 -2.93
CA THR A 107 -10.09 19.49 -3.56
C THR A 107 -11.03 18.64 -2.69
N LEU A 108 -10.53 17.57 -2.09
CA LEU A 108 -11.28 16.69 -1.20
C LEU A 108 -11.70 17.41 0.07
N LEU A 109 -10.78 18.12 0.73
CA LEU A 109 -11.06 18.93 1.90
C LEU A 109 -12.13 19.99 1.60
N HIS A 110 -11.96 20.75 0.52
CA HIS A 110 -12.94 21.76 0.11
C HIS A 110 -14.33 21.15 -0.13
N ARG A 111 -14.39 19.96 -0.73
CA ARG A 111 -15.65 19.23 -0.91
C ARG A 111 -16.29 18.88 0.44
N VAL A 112 -15.53 18.32 1.37
CA VAL A 112 -16.05 17.96 2.71
C VAL A 112 -16.57 19.18 3.44
N GLU A 113 -15.85 20.30 3.37
CA GLU A 113 -16.27 21.56 4.00
C GLU A 113 -17.55 22.14 3.40
N THR A 114 -17.73 22.04 2.07
CA THR A 114 -18.85 22.67 1.36
C THR A 114 -20.07 21.77 1.18
N GLN A 115 -19.89 20.46 1.08
CA GLN A 115 -20.93 19.48 0.77
C GLN A 115 -21.13 18.45 1.88
N GLY A 116 -20.29 18.47 2.91
CA GLY A 116 -20.27 17.48 3.98
C GLY A 116 -19.50 16.22 3.61
N ASP A 117 -19.29 15.37 4.62
CA ASP A 117 -18.74 14.04 4.42
C ASP A 117 -19.83 13.08 3.94
N GLY A 118 -19.49 12.21 3.00
CA GLY A 118 -20.45 11.36 2.32
C GLY A 118 -19.76 10.23 1.58
N VAL A 119 -20.57 9.31 1.05
CA VAL A 119 -20.07 8.09 0.42
C VAL A 119 -19.44 8.39 -0.93
N VAL A 120 -18.28 7.78 -1.18
CA VAL A 120 -17.57 7.79 -2.45
C VAL A 120 -17.90 6.51 -3.21
N THR A 121 -18.37 6.63 -4.44
CA THR A 121 -18.56 5.48 -5.34
C THR A 121 -17.33 5.29 -6.24
N SER A 122 -16.85 6.39 -6.82
CA SER A 122 -15.63 6.44 -7.61
C SER A 122 -15.00 7.84 -7.52
N TRP A 123 -13.72 7.93 -7.89
CA TRP A 123 -13.01 9.20 -7.96
C TRP A 123 -12.03 9.20 -9.13
N VAL A 124 -11.85 10.38 -9.70
CA VAL A 124 -10.88 10.66 -10.76
C VAL A 124 -10.33 12.06 -10.52
N PHE A 125 -9.03 12.16 -10.30
CA PHE A 125 -8.29 13.42 -10.29
C PHE A 125 -7.32 13.41 -11.46
N ARG A 126 -7.34 14.49 -12.25
CA ARG A 126 -6.45 14.69 -13.38
C ARG A 126 -5.54 15.87 -13.10
N TRP A 127 -4.27 15.70 -13.41
CA TRP A 127 -3.28 16.76 -13.28
C TRP A 127 -2.43 16.91 -14.55
N PRO A 128 -2.33 18.10 -15.15
CA PRO A 128 -3.12 19.30 -14.82
C PRO A 128 -4.63 19.05 -15.02
N PRO A 129 -5.50 19.89 -14.43
CA PRO A 129 -6.94 19.79 -14.60
C PRO A 129 -7.33 20.27 -16.01
N SER A 130 -7.04 19.47 -17.04
CA SER A 130 -7.47 19.71 -18.42
C SER A 130 -8.56 18.72 -18.81
N SER A 131 -9.53 19.20 -19.60
CA SER A 131 -10.53 18.35 -20.24
C SER A 131 -9.92 17.47 -21.35
N ASP A 132 -8.82 17.92 -21.96
CA ASP A 132 -8.11 17.15 -22.98
C ASP A 132 -7.14 16.15 -22.33
N PRO A 133 -7.33 14.84 -22.54
CA PRO A 133 -6.44 13.82 -22.04
C PRO A 133 -5.13 13.82 -22.81
N SER A 134 -4.20 14.68 -22.36
CA SER A 134 -2.80 14.67 -22.78
C SER A 134 -2.12 13.37 -22.32
N PRO A 135 -1.26 12.76 -23.15
CA PRO A 135 -0.45 11.61 -22.73
C PRO A 135 0.46 11.93 -21.54
N HIS A 136 0.69 13.21 -21.24
CA HIS A 136 1.51 13.67 -20.12
C HIS A 136 0.71 14.00 -18.87
N SER A 137 -0.62 13.86 -18.89
CA SER A 137 -1.44 14.04 -17.69
C SER A 137 -1.22 12.91 -16.69
N LEU A 138 -1.18 13.25 -15.41
CA LEU A 138 -1.28 12.29 -14.32
C LEU A 138 -2.74 12.06 -14.00
N VAL A 139 -3.07 10.81 -13.71
CA VAL A 139 -4.42 10.43 -13.30
C VAL A 139 -4.35 9.61 -12.03
N LEU A 140 -4.99 10.13 -10.98
CA LEU A 140 -5.32 9.39 -9.78
C LEU A 140 -6.78 8.95 -9.90
N VAL A 141 -7.00 7.66 -10.00
CA VAL A 141 -8.34 7.10 -10.23
C VAL A 141 -8.56 5.93 -9.32
N GLY A 142 -9.79 5.80 -8.85
CA GLY A 142 -10.15 4.65 -8.05
C GLY A 142 -11.65 4.48 -7.88
N ARG A 143 -11.97 3.46 -7.12
CA ARG A 143 -13.34 3.03 -6.83
C ARG A 143 -13.43 2.52 -5.40
N THR A 144 -14.62 2.66 -4.82
CA THR A 144 -14.91 2.01 -3.55
C THR A 144 -14.88 0.49 -3.70
N ALA A 145 -14.47 -0.19 -2.63
CA ALA A 145 -14.54 -1.64 -2.52
C ALA A 145 -15.79 -2.10 -1.76
N ASN A 146 -16.38 -1.24 -0.91
CA ASN A 146 -17.57 -1.53 -0.09
C ASN A 146 -17.54 -2.93 0.55
N THR A 147 -16.51 -3.25 1.33
CA THR A 147 -16.45 -4.54 2.02
C THR A 147 -17.07 -4.47 3.42
N HIS A 148 -17.83 -5.50 3.81
CA HIS A 148 -18.40 -5.66 5.16
C HIS A 148 -19.15 -4.43 5.68
N GLU A 149 -20.00 -3.82 4.82
CA GLU A 149 -20.78 -2.62 5.15
C GLU A 149 -19.95 -1.36 5.44
N ARG A 150 -18.61 -1.44 5.34
CA ARG A 150 -17.72 -0.28 5.40
C ARG A 150 -17.68 0.37 4.03
N GLN A 151 -18.09 1.63 3.99
CA GLN A 151 -18.10 2.45 2.78
C GLN A 151 -16.96 3.47 2.86
N LEU A 152 -16.32 3.73 1.72
CA LEU A 152 -15.37 4.82 1.61
C LEU A 152 -16.12 6.16 1.69
N THR A 153 -15.67 7.06 2.56
CA THR A 153 -16.17 8.44 2.65
C THR A 153 -15.18 9.43 2.04
N TRP A 154 -15.62 10.67 1.80
CA TRP A 154 -14.75 11.72 1.26
C TRP A 154 -13.62 12.07 2.24
N SER A 155 -13.89 12.11 3.55
CA SER A 155 -12.87 12.30 4.59
C SER A 155 -11.87 11.13 4.65
N ALA A 156 -12.33 9.90 4.50
CA ALA A 156 -11.45 8.73 4.47
C ALA A 156 -10.57 8.70 3.21
N LEU A 157 -11.10 9.15 2.07
CA LEU A 157 -10.34 9.30 0.83
C LEU A 157 -9.28 10.41 0.96
N ASP A 158 -9.61 11.54 1.59
CA ASP A 158 -8.66 12.62 1.89
C ASP A 158 -7.51 12.10 2.78
N GLY A 159 -7.84 11.42 3.87
CA GLY A 159 -6.84 10.81 4.75
C GLY A 159 -5.93 9.81 4.04
N ALA A 160 -6.48 9.00 3.12
CA ALA A 160 -5.68 8.10 2.29
C ALA A 160 -4.72 8.85 1.36
N PHE A 161 -5.14 9.99 0.80
CA PHE A 161 -4.30 10.82 -0.06
C PHE A 161 -3.25 11.58 0.74
N MET A 162 -3.55 11.99 1.97
CA MET A 162 -2.55 12.52 2.91
C MET A 162 -1.50 11.47 3.25
N ALA A 163 -1.89 10.21 3.52
CA ALA A 163 -0.95 9.12 3.74
C ALA A 163 -0.09 8.87 2.50
N PHE A 164 -0.67 8.94 1.30
CA PHE A 164 0.09 8.76 0.06
C PHE A 164 1.05 9.93 -0.22
N TRP A 165 0.61 11.16 0.05
CA TRP A 165 1.49 12.33 0.02
C TRP A 165 2.67 12.17 0.98
N ASP A 166 2.42 11.77 2.23
CA ASP A 166 3.46 11.54 3.24
C ASP A 166 4.47 10.46 2.78
N TYR A 167 3.98 9.35 2.22
CA TYR A 167 4.83 8.34 1.59
C TYR A 167 5.73 8.94 0.50
N VAL A 168 5.16 9.73 -0.40
CA VAL A 168 5.90 10.35 -1.51
C VAL A 168 7.00 11.30 -1.03
N GLN A 169 6.81 11.96 0.12
CA GLN A 169 7.82 12.83 0.73
C GLN A 169 9.00 12.04 1.31
N HIS A 170 8.80 10.81 1.76
CA HIS A 170 9.80 10.02 2.47
C HIS A 170 10.49 8.95 1.61
N GLU A 171 9.73 8.20 0.82
CA GLU A 171 10.21 7.02 0.08
C GLU A 171 10.41 7.31 -1.42
N GLY A 172 9.90 8.44 -1.90
CA GLY A 172 10.03 8.88 -3.28
C GLY A 172 8.77 8.72 -4.12
N VAL A 173 8.88 9.09 -5.38
CA VAL A 173 7.76 9.22 -6.32
C VAL A 173 7.68 8.01 -7.25
N GLY A 174 6.47 7.62 -7.65
CA GLY A 174 6.27 6.45 -8.50
C GLY A 174 4.90 6.40 -9.16
N PHE A 175 4.69 5.36 -9.94
CA PHE A 175 3.37 4.95 -10.43
C PHE A 175 2.96 3.64 -9.78
N GLY A 176 1.68 3.35 -9.71
CA GLY A 176 1.26 2.09 -9.11
C GLY A 176 -0.18 2.08 -8.66
N GLN A 177 -0.48 1.09 -7.84
CA GLN A 177 -1.81 0.85 -7.28
C GLN A 177 -1.76 0.90 -5.76
N PHE A 178 -2.88 1.25 -5.15
CA PHE A 178 -3.01 1.26 -3.71
C PHE A 178 -4.38 0.79 -3.26
N GLY A 179 -4.42 0.12 -2.11
CA GLY A 179 -5.64 -0.15 -1.36
C GLY A 179 -5.78 0.86 -0.22
N ILE A 180 -7.00 1.32 0.02
CA ILE A 180 -7.36 2.17 1.15
C ILE A 180 -8.05 1.28 2.18
N TYR A 181 -7.50 1.26 3.40
CA TYR A 181 -8.01 0.46 4.49
C TYR A 181 -8.45 1.37 5.64
N TYR A 182 -9.53 0.95 6.29
CA TYR A 182 -10.03 1.53 7.53
C TYR A 182 -10.19 0.39 8.52
N GLU A 183 -9.45 0.43 9.63
CA GLU A 183 -9.22 -0.78 10.45
C GLU A 183 -8.72 -1.93 9.53
N GLU A 184 -9.12 -3.18 9.74
CA GLU A 184 -8.73 -4.29 8.88
C GLU A 184 -9.44 -4.35 7.50
N TRP A 185 -10.34 -3.42 7.18
CA TRP A 185 -11.24 -3.53 6.03
C TRP A 185 -10.81 -2.68 4.83
N LEU A 186 -10.78 -3.30 3.65
CA LEU A 186 -10.54 -2.61 2.38
C LEU A 186 -11.77 -1.79 1.99
N VAL A 187 -11.68 -0.47 2.09
CA VAL A 187 -12.77 0.45 1.74
C VAL A 187 -12.64 1.01 0.32
N GLY A 188 -11.44 1.06 -0.24
CA GLY A 188 -11.22 1.61 -1.59
C GLY A 188 -9.99 1.06 -2.29
N ARG A 189 -9.94 1.20 -3.61
CA ARG A 189 -8.74 0.94 -4.43
C ARG A 189 -8.49 2.09 -5.37
N GLY A 190 -7.24 2.49 -5.51
CA GLY A 190 -6.82 3.51 -6.45
C GLY A 190 -5.57 3.11 -7.23
N ALA A 191 -5.27 3.91 -8.24
CA ALA A 191 -4.02 3.85 -8.99
C ALA A 191 -3.59 5.26 -9.38
N LEU A 192 -2.28 5.48 -9.35
CA LEU A 192 -1.62 6.63 -9.92
C LEU A 192 -0.94 6.18 -11.22
N ARG A 193 -1.34 6.77 -12.34
CA ARG A 193 -0.84 6.42 -13.68
C ARG A 193 -0.65 7.64 -14.56
N GLN A 194 0.20 7.50 -15.57
CA GLN A 194 0.37 8.49 -16.63
C GLN A 194 -0.63 8.21 -17.78
N GLY A 195 -1.26 9.25 -18.32
CA GLY A 195 -2.04 9.20 -19.56
C GLY A 195 -3.55 9.02 -19.41
N ARG A 196 -4.17 8.31 -20.37
CA ARG A 196 -5.64 8.16 -20.47
C ARG A 196 -6.16 7.06 -19.54
N ILE A 197 -7.40 7.19 -19.08
CA ILE A 197 -8.08 6.22 -18.19
C ILE A 197 -8.51 4.99 -18.97
#